data_AF-A0A261GQR8-F1
#
_entry.id   AF-A0A261GQR8-F1
#
_cell.length_a   1.000
_cell.length_b   1.000
_cell.length_c   1.000
_cell.angle_alpha   90.00
_cell.angle_beta   90.00
_cell.angle_gamma   90.00
#
_symmetry.space_group_name_H-M   'P 1'
#
loop_
_entity.id
_entity.type
_entity.pdbx_description
1 polymer ?
#
loop_
_entity_poly.entity_id
_entity_poly.type
_entity_poly.pdbx_seq_one_letter_code
_entity_poly.pdbx_strand_id
1 'polypeptide(L)'
;MTQSKVNSQLEQLNEAKGRLQAQLSSSWARLECEGKKLLNSMGADLNNEDKSLTAILTRLRQKNPTLRQLTLNLDTSTYDLRERANWNLHMMSAYARMQAEKTYSREIKPRLLAMIDTLESGLKRLSEKTPEASNEETQPK
;
A
#
# COMPACT_ATOMS: atom_id res chain seq x y z
N MET A 1 15.05 -3.88 -28.02
CA MET A 1 14.92 -2.84 -26.97
C MET A 1 13.82 -3.10 -25.93
N THR A 2 12.88 -4.01 -26.16
CA THR A 2 11.80 -4.36 -25.20
C THR A 2 12.26 -5.27 -24.06
N GLN A 3 13.20 -6.19 -24.31
CA GLN A 3 13.70 -7.15 -23.33
C GLN A 3 14.48 -6.51 -22.16
N SER A 4 15.35 -5.52 -22.44
CA SER A 4 16.06 -4.78 -21.38
C SER A 4 15.13 -3.95 -20.48
N LYS A 5 14.02 -3.42 -21.01
CA LYS A 5 13.05 -2.68 -20.20
C LYS A 5 12.29 -3.60 -19.25
N VAL A 6 11.90 -4.79 -19.70
CA VAL A 6 11.25 -5.81 -18.85
C VAL A 6 12.18 -6.30 -17.74
N ASN A 7 13.46 -6.55 -18.06
CA ASN A 7 14.46 -6.93 -17.04
C ASN A 7 14.69 -5.82 -16.01
N SER A 8 14.78 -4.55 -16.43
CA SER A 8 14.93 -3.41 -15.50
C SER A 8 13.69 -3.19 -14.61
N GLN A 9 12.50 -3.51 -15.10
CA GLN A 9 11.26 -3.45 -14.31
C GLN A 9 11.16 -4.60 -13.30
N LEU A 10 11.63 -5.79 -13.68
CA LEU A 10 11.74 -6.95 -12.77
C LEU A 10 12.76 -6.72 -11.66
N GLU A 11 13.92 -6.11 -11.97
CA GLU A 11 14.90 -5.72 -10.95
C GLU A 11 14.34 -4.67 -9.98
N GLN A 12 13.64 -3.65 -10.49
CA GLN A 12 12.98 -2.64 -9.64
C GLN A 12 11.88 -3.25 -8.75
N LEU A 13 11.12 -4.22 -9.27
CA LEU A 13 10.13 -4.96 -8.48
C LEU A 13 10.79 -5.81 -7.38
N ASN A 14 11.90 -6.48 -7.68
CA ASN A 14 12.65 -7.26 -6.70
C ASN A 14 13.29 -6.37 -5.62
N GLU A 15 13.83 -5.21 -5.98
CA GLU A 15 14.32 -4.24 -5.01
C GLU A 15 13.17 -3.68 -4.14
N ALA A 16 12.03 -3.35 -4.74
CA ALA A 16 10.85 -2.88 -4.00
C ALA A 16 10.33 -3.96 -3.04
N LYS A 17 10.32 -5.23 -3.46
CA LYS A 17 9.99 -6.38 -2.61
C LYS A 17 10.99 -6.54 -1.48
N GLY A 18 12.29 -6.43 -1.75
CA GLY A 18 13.35 -6.49 -0.73
C GLY A 18 13.22 -5.38 0.32
N ARG A 19 12.90 -4.15 -0.11
CA ARG A 19 12.64 -3.02 0.80
C ARG A 19 11.38 -3.22 1.63
N LEU A 20 10.31 -3.74 1.02
CA LEU A 20 9.08 -4.10 1.73
C LEU A 20 9.33 -5.19 2.77
N GLN A 21 10.08 -6.23 2.42
CA GLN A 21 10.42 -7.32 3.34
C GLN A 21 11.27 -6.82 4.52
N ALA A 22 12.25 -5.93 4.26
CA ALA A 22 13.05 -5.29 5.32
C ALA A 22 12.22 -4.34 6.21
N GLN A 23 11.26 -3.62 5.65
CA GLN A 23 10.31 -2.82 6.42
C GLN A 23 9.36 -3.69 7.24
N LEU A 24 8.91 -4.82 6.72
CA LEU A 24 8.09 -5.77 7.46
C LEU A 24 8.86 -6.40 8.62
N SER A 25 10.10 -6.85 8.40
CA SER A 25 10.91 -7.47 9.46
C SER A 25 11.28 -6.48 10.57
N SER A 26 11.61 -5.23 10.22
CA SER A 26 11.85 -4.17 11.20
C SER A 26 10.58 -3.77 11.95
N SER A 27 9.43 -3.76 11.27
CA SER A 27 8.13 -3.55 11.92
C SER A 27 7.77 -4.70 12.86
N TRP A 28 8.09 -5.94 12.48
CA TRP A 28 7.89 -7.12 13.32
C TRP A 28 8.73 -7.07 14.59
N ALA A 29 10.01 -6.72 14.48
CA ALA A 29 10.88 -6.54 15.65
C ALA A 29 10.40 -5.42 16.58
N ARG A 30 9.86 -4.32 16.02
CA ARG A 30 9.22 -3.26 16.80
C ARG A 30 7.96 -3.75 17.50
N LEU A 31 7.13 -4.53 16.81
CA LEU A 31 5.90 -5.09 17.35
C LEU A 31 6.19 -6.09 18.49
N GLU A 32 7.28 -6.85 18.39
CA GLU A 32 7.75 -7.71 19.48
C GLU A 32 8.23 -6.89 20.69
N CYS A 33 8.98 -5.81 20.46
CA CYS A 33 9.45 -4.92 21.51
C CYS A 33 8.28 -4.20 22.22
N GLU A 34 7.33 -3.68 21.45
CA GLU A 34 6.12 -3.05 21.98
C GLU A 34 5.20 -4.06 22.67
N GLY A 35 5.06 -5.27 22.14
CA GLY A 35 4.34 -6.36 22.79
C GLY A 35 4.96 -6.75 24.14
N LYS A 36 6.29 -6.82 24.22
CA LYS A 36 7.02 -7.03 25.48
C LYS A 36 6.80 -5.88 26.47
N LYS A 37 6.81 -4.63 26.00
CA LYS A 37 6.49 -3.45 26.83
C LYS A 37 5.05 -3.48 27.33
N LEU A 38 4.10 -3.84 26.48
CA LEU A 38 2.68 -3.97 26.81
C LEU A 38 2.48 -5.04 27.89
N LEU A 39 3.04 -6.24 27.69
CA LEU A 39 3.03 -7.31 28.68
C LEU A 39 3.64 -6.87 30.02
N ASN A 40 4.78 -6.19 30.00
CA ASN A 40 5.39 -5.62 31.21
C ASN A 40 4.48 -4.58 31.88
N SER A 41 3.84 -3.69 31.11
CA SER A 41 2.92 -2.68 31.62
C SER A 41 1.66 -3.28 32.26
N MET A 42 1.24 -4.46 31.77
CA MET A 42 0.13 -5.24 32.34
C MET A 42 0.53 -6.04 33.59
N GLY A 43 1.82 -6.05 33.96
CA GLY A 43 2.32 -6.73 35.15
C GLY A 43 2.90 -8.13 34.91
N ALA A 44 3.23 -8.49 33.68
CA ALA A 44 3.86 -9.78 33.34
C ALA A 44 5.27 -9.94 33.95
N ASP A 45 5.97 -8.82 34.16
CA ASP A 45 7.35 -8.75 34.64
C ASP A 45 8.27 -9.78 33.95
N LEU A 46 8.52 -9.55 32.67
CA LEU A 46 9.33 -10.40 31.79
C LEU A 46 10.83 -10.33 32.11
N ASN A 47 11.25 -9.43 33.00
CA ASN A 47 12.64 -9.28 33.45
C ASN A 47 12.96 -10.14 34.68
N ASN A 48 11.93 -10.76 35.28
CA ASN A 48 12.07 -11.63 36.42
C ASN A 48 12.80 -12.95 36.05
N GLU A 49 13.41 -13.61 37.03
CA GLU A 49 14.25 -14.81 36.81
C GLU A 49 13.44 -16.00 36.29
N ASP A 50 12.23 -16.20 36.83
CA ASP A 50 11.32 -17.22 36.34
C ASP A 50 10.48 -16.67 35.17
N LYS A 51 10.86 -17.08 33.95
CA LYS A 51 10.23 -16.74 32.67
C LYS A 51 9.23 -17.79 32.19
N SER A 52 8.86 -18.76 33.03
CA SER A 52 7.86 -19.75 32.66
C SER A 52 6.52 -19.06 32.35
N LEU A 53 5.80 -19.57 31.34
CA LEU A 53 4.49 -19.04 30.95
C LEU A 53 3.50 -19.04 32.12
N THR A 54 3.58 -20.06 32.97
CA THR A 54 2.78 -20.18 34.20
C THR A 54 3.11 -19.10 35.22
N ALA A 55 4.39 -18.78 35.43
CA ALA A 55 4.79 -17.68 36.31
C ALA A 55 4.34 -16.32 35.78
N ILE A 56 4.50 -16.09 34.47
CA ILE A 56 4.05 -14.87 33.79
C ILE A 56 2.53 -14.70 33.94
N LEU A 57 1.74 -15.74 33.65
CA LEU A 57 0.29 -15.73 33.80
C LEU A 57 -0.15 -15.50 35.25
N THR A 58 0.57 -16.07 36.21
CA THR A 58 0.29 -15.90 37.64
C THR A 58 0.54 -14.46 38.07
N ARG A 59 1.66 -13.86 37.67
CA ARG A 59 1.96 -12.43 37.93
C ARG A 59 0.93 -11.52 37.27
N LEU A 60 0.55 -11.82 36.02
CA LEU A 60 -0.46 -11.07 35.29
C LEU A 60 -1.82 -11.10 36.00
N ARG A 61 -2.25 -12.26 36.52
CA ARG A 61 -3.48 -12.39 37.34
C ARG A 61 -3.36 -11.73 38.70
N GLN A 62 -2.21 -11.80 39.36
CA GLN A 62 -1.98 -11.14 40.64
C GLN A 62 -2.10 -9.61 40.51
N LYS A 63 -1.59 -9.04 39.41
CA LYS A 63 -1.74 -7.61 39.10
C LYS A 63 -3.12 -7.25 38.58
N ASN A 64 -3.86 -8.19 38.00
CA ASN A 64 -5.21 -8.00 37.46
C ASN A 64 -6.18 -9.01 38.10
N PRO A 65 -6.57 -8.82 39.37
CA PRO A 65 -7.38 -9.79 40.10
C PRO A 65 -8.81 -9.92 39.54
N THR A 66 -9.27 -8.95 38.76
CA THR A 66 -10.58 -8.99 38.08
C THR A 66 -10.44 -8.90 36.56
N LEU A 67 -11.36 -9.54 35.83
CA LEU A 67 -11.44 -9.42 34.37
C LEU A 67 -11.69 -7.97 33.92
N ARG A 68 -12.40 -7.18 34.73
CA ARG A 68 -12.62 -5.75 34.49
C ARG A 68 -11.32 -4.94 34.55
N GLN A 69 -10.43 -5.22 35.51
CA GLN A 69 -9.13 -4.57 35.58
C GLN A 69 -8.19 -5.02 34.47
N LEU A 70 -8.21 -6.31 34.11
CA LEU A 70 -7.42 -6.81 32.99
C LEU A 70 -7.80 -6.11 31.68
N THR A 71 -9.10 -5.97 31.41
CA THR A 71 -9.60 -5.29 30.22
C THR A 71 -9.30 -3.79 30.23
N LEU A 72 -9.46 -3.10 31.36
CA LEU A 72 -9.07 -1.70 31.51
C LEU A 72 -7.57 -1.49 31.27
N ASN A 73 -6.71 -2.33 31.84
CA ASN A 73 -5.26 -2.22 31.69
C ASN A 73 -4.80 -2.58 30.27
N LEU A 74 -5.47 -3.55 29.63
CA LEU A 74 -5.24 -3.86 28.22
C LEU A 74 -5.65 -2.68 27.33
N ASP A 75 -6.81 -2.08 27.58
CA ASP A 75 -7.31 -0.97 26.77
C ASP A 75 -6.40 0.25 26.92
N THR A 76 -5.99 0.57 28.14
CA THR A 76 -5.05 1.67 28.43
C THR A 76 -3.68 1.44 27.78
N SER A 77 -3.14 0.22 27.88
CA SER A 77 -1.83 -0.10 27.29
C SER A 77 -1.85 -0.20 25.77
N THR A 78 -3.00 -0.54 25.17
CA THR A 78 -3.15 -0.67 23.71
C THR A 78 -3.66 0.62 23.04
N TYR A 79 -4.10 1.63 23.81
CA TYR A 79 -4.68 2.88 23.29
C TYR A 79 -3.76 3.58 22.28
N ASP A 80 -2.52 3.89 22.70
CA ASP A 80 -1.52 4.53 21.83
C ASP A 80 -1.18 3.69 20.60
N LEU A 81 -1.22 2.36 20.74
CA LEU A 81 -0.90 1.41 19.69
C LEU A 81 -1.99 1.40 18.61
N ARG A 82 -3.27 1.41 19.01
CA ARG A 82 -4.41 1.51 18.09
C ARG A 82 -4.37 2.83 17.31
N GLU A 83 -4.13 3.93 18.00
CA GLU A 83 -4.09 5.25 17.37
C GLU A 83 -2.93 5.37 16.38
N ARG A 84 -1.73 4.91 16.76
CA ARG A 84 -0.57 4.84 15.85
C ARG A 84 -0.81 3.92 14.66
N ALA A 85 -1.42 2.76 14.88
CA ALA A 85 -1.75 1.83 13.80
C ALA A 85 -2.73 2.46 12.80
N ASN A 86 -3.77 3.13 13.30
CA ASN A 86 -4.74 3.82 12.46
C ASN A 86 -4.09 4.94 11.64
N TRP A 87 -3.25 5.78 12.27
CA TRP A 87 -2.53 6.84 11.59
C TRP A 87 -1.59 6.28 10.50
N ASN A 88 -0.82 5.23 10.81
CA ASN A 88 0.05 4.58 9.84
C ASN A 88 -0.73 4.04 8.63
N LEU A 89 -1.88 3.41 8.88
CA LEU A 89 -2.76 2.90 7.83
C LEU A 89 -3.29 4.05 6.94
N HIS A 90 -3.75 5.14 7.55
CA HIS A 90 -4.17 6.33 6.81
C HIS A 90 -3.05 6.89 5.95
N MET A 91 -1.85 7.05 6.49
CA MET A 91 -0.70 7.53 5.73
C MET A 91 -0.31 6.59 4.59
N MET A 92 -0.29 5.27 4.84
CA MET A 92 -0.04 4.29 3.78
C MET A 92 -1.09 4.37 2.67
N SER A 93 -2.37 4.50 3.02
CA SER A 93 -3.45 4.62 2.04
C SER A 93 -3.32 5.91 1.21
N ALA A 94 -2.97 7.03 1.85
CA ALA A 94 -2.74 8.30 1.18
C ALA A 94 -1.51 8.22 0.26
N TYR A 95 -0.43 7.57 0.71
CA TYR A 95 0.77 7.35 -0.09
C TYR A 95 0.49 6.46 -1.31
N ALA A 96 -0.25 5.37 -1.13
CA ALA A 96 -0.66 4.48 -2.21
C ALA A 96 -1.51 5.22 -3.25
N ARG A 97 -2.47 6.04 -2.80
CA ARG A 97 -3.27 6.90 -3.66
C ARG A 97 -2.42 7.92 -4.42
N MET A 98 -1.52 8.62 -3.74
CA MET A 98 -0.61 9.58 -4.38
C MET A 98 0.27 8.93 -5.44
N GLN A 99 0.75 7.71 -5.17
CA GLN A 99 1.54 6.97 -6.14
C GLN A 99 0.70 6.55 -7.35
N ALA A 100 -0.54 6.10 -7.13
CA ALA A 100 -1.47 5.79 -8.22
C ALA A 100 -1.80 7.02 -9.09
N GLU A 101 -2.05 8.18 -8.48
CA GLU A 101 -2.29 9.44 -9.18
C GLU A 101 -1.07 9.90 -10.00
N LYS A 102 0.15 9.74 -9.46
CA LYS A 102 1.39 10.00 -10.18
C LYS A 102 1.54 9.07 -11.38
N THR A 103 1.32 7.77 -11.21
CA THR A 103 1.39 6.79 -12.30
C THR A 103 0.34 7.09 -13.38
N TYR A 104 -0.89 7.39 -12.98
CA TYR A 104 -1.95 7.77 -13.92
C TYR A 104 -1.55 8.99 -14.75
N SER A 105 -1.05 10.04 -14.09
CA SER A 105 -0.64 11.27 -14.77
C SER A 105 0.58 11.08 -15.69
N ARG A 106 1.51 10.21 -15.30
CA ARG A 106 2.77 9.99 -16.03
C ARG A 106 2.65 9.00 -17.18
N GLU A 107 1.78 7.99 -17.06
CA GLU A 107 1.72 6.89 -18.02
C GLU A 107 0.39 6.80 -18.75
N ILE A 108 -0.73 7.00 -18.07
CA ILE A 108 -2.06 6.77 -18.63
C ILE A 108 -2.54 8.01 -19.39
N LYS A 109 -2.43 9.19 -18.77
CA LYS A 109 -2.83 10.46 -19.38
C LYS A 109 -2.15 10.74 -20.73
N PRO A 110 -0.81 10.63 -20.90
CA PRO A 110 -0.18 10.87 -22.19
C PRO A 110 -0.55 9.83 -23.25
N ARG A 111 -0.80 8.57 -22.85
CA ARG A 111 -1.24 7.52 -23.78
C ARG A 111 -2.66 7.76 -24.29
N LEU A 112 -3.56 8.20 -23.42
CA LEU A 112 -4.92 8.59 -23.80
C LEU A 112 -4.90 9.79 -24.76
N LEU A 113 -4.11 10.82 -24.45
CA LEU A 113 -3.97 11.98 -25.33
C LEU A 113 -3.41 11.58 -26.70
N ALA A 114 -2.36 10.75 -26.75
CA ALA A 114 -1.81 10.25 -28.01
C ALA A 114 -2.85 9.43 -28.81
N MET A 115 -3.67 8.62 -28.14
CA MET A 115 -4.71 7.83 -28.79
C MET A 115 -5.83 8.72 -29.36
N ILE A 116 -6.26 9.74 -28.62
CA ILE A 116 -7.21 10.74 -29.09
C ILE A 116 -6.66 11.48 -30.32
N ASP A 117 -5.40 11.91 -30.27
CA ASP A 117 -4.75 12.63 -31.36
C ASP A 117 -4.62 11.76 -32.62
N THR A 118 -4.33 10.46 -32.46
CA THR A 118 -4.32 9.50 -33.60
C THR A 118 -5.71 9.27 -34.19
N LEU A 119 -6.75 9.23 -33.36
CA LEU A 119 -8.14 9.11 -33.82
C LEU A 119 -8.59 10.36 -34.56
N GLU A 120 -8.28 11.54 -34.02
CA GLU A 120 -8.60 12.83 -34.64
C GLU A 120 -7.86 13.00 -35.99
N SER A 121 -6.61 12.58 -36.05
CA SER A 121 -5.81 12.53 -37.29
C SER A 121 -6.41 11.56 -38.31
N GLY A 122 -6.88 10.39 -37.88
CA GLY A 122 -7.56 9.41 -38.73
C GLY A 122 -8.90 9.93 -39.26
N LEU A 123 -9.66 10.62 -38.43
CA LEU A 123 -10.94 11.24 -38.78
C LEU A 123 -10.76 12.39 -39.78
N LYS A 124 -9.75 13.25 -39.59
CA LYS A 124 -9.38 14.30 -40.56
C LYS A 124 -8.98 13.71 -41.90
N ARG A 125 -8.16 12.65 -41.91
CA ARG A 125 -7.79 11.95 -43.16
C ARG A 125 -8.98 11.32 -43.88
N LEU A 126 -9.96 10.78 -43.15
CA LEU A 126 -11.19 10.27 -43.75
C LEU A 126 -12.07 11.41 -44.29
N SER A 127 -12.20 12.51 -43.54
CA SER A 127 -12.92 13.71 -43.96
C SER A 127 -12.31 14.35 -45.21
N GLU A 128 -10.98 14.47 -45.28
CA GLU A 128 -10.25 15.03 -46.42
C GLU A 128 -10.27 14.12 -47.66
N LYS A 129 -10.49 12.82 -47.48
CA LYS A 129 -10.64 11.86 -48.59
C LYS A 129 -12.06 11.80 -49.14
N THR A 130 -13.02 12.47 -48.50
CA THR A 130 -14.45 12.43 -48.86
C THR A 130 -14.93 13.50 -49.87
N PRO A 131 -14.23 14.61 -50.22
CA PRO A 131 -14.73 15.52 -51.25
C PRO A 131 -14.40 15.10 -52.70
N GLU A 132 -13.70 13.98 -52.94
CA GLU A 132 -13.35 13.56 -54.32
C GLU A 132 -14.17 12.36 -54.86
N ALA A 133 -15.01 11.70 -54.05
CA ALA A 133 -15.83 10.58 -54.51
C ALA A 133 -17.24 10.99 -55.01
N SER A 134 -17.53 12.29 -55.08
CA SER A 134 -18.86 12.81 -55.46
C SER A 134 -18.90 13.51 -56.83
N ASN A 135 -17.82 13.50 -57.61
CA ASN A 135 -17.70 14.31 -58.83
C ASN A 135 -17.25 13.57 -60.09
N GLU A 136 -17.49 12.25 -60.19
CA GLU A 136 -17.29 11.47 -61.42
C GLU A 136 -18.47 10.52 -61.71
N GLU A 137 -19.71 11.03 -61.66
CA GLU A 137 -20.86 10.34 -62.28
C GLU A 137 -21.85 11.36 -62.86
N THR A 138 -21.43 12.11 -63.89
CA THR A 138 -22.40 12.66 -64.86
C THR A 138 -21.71 13.09 -66.14
N GLN A 139 -21.70 12.24 -67.17
CA GLN A 139 -22.05 12.65 -68.54
C GLN A 139 -22.64 11.44 -69.31
N PRO A 140 -23.94 11.47 -69.65
CA PRO A 140 -24.51 10.60 -70.67
C PRO A 140 -24.53 11.30 -72.03
N LYS A 141 -23.90 10.68 -73.04
CA LYS A 141 -24.41 10.42 -74.41
C LYS A 141 -23.26 10.22 -75.40
#